data_AF-A0A125PJ84-F1
#
_entry.id   AF-A0A125PJ84-F1
#
_cell.length_a   1.000
_cell.length_b   1.000
_cell.length_c   1.000
_cell.angle_alpha   90.00
_cell.angle_beta   90.00
_cell.angle_gamma   90.00
#
_symmetry.space_group_name_H-M   'P 1'
#
loop_
_entity.id
_entity.type
_entity.pdbx_description
1 polymer ?
#
loop_
_entity_poly.entity_id
_entity_poly.type
_entity_poly.pdbx_seq_one_letter_code
_entity_poly.pdbx_strand_id
1 'polypeptide(L)'
;MVRLSHHIFHSFAPIVLLTAYLVTLLAFLAPTPILPSVYLMHVSSPVSAMAVTPGRHYIIGGGARNASRREMVKVVKRGPSVMVPVAVELQIGPLGACYTNVTSGGQECQSPSFTPIFSELYDDLSIPSAVVDTLVTQFPFSPTFLFISICLMFVQLLVIASLAAGMHKPQGNLGFIARKQHRIVRVALIIGGISLLLGLAATGALRVIVGHDVKGAKEIEGVTAEVGSGFAQLWAGYVLQLVVVLLLVAQFFATRPGRRKQPADAVVITPKGKAASVLGEKA
;
A
#
# COMPACT_ATOMS: atom_id res chain seq x y z
N MET A 1 -25.86 -19.26 20.00
CA MET A 1 -25.24 -18.72 18.77
C MET A 1 -24.78 -17.27 18.86
N VAL A 2 -25.54 -16.33 19.43
CA VAL A 2 -25.18 -14.88 19.44
C VAL A 2 -23.82 -14.55 20.10
N ARG A 3 -23.43 -15.26 21.18
CA ARG A 3 -22.14 -15.01 21.88
C ARG A 3 -20.90 -15.47 21.11
N LEU A 4 -21.00 -16.54 20.32
CA LEU A 4 -19.88 -17.06 19.52
C LEU A 4 -19.54 -16.09 18.37
N SER A 5 -20.58 -15.55 17.72
CA SER A 5 -20.43 -14.52 16.68
C SER A 5 -19.71 -13.27 17.21
N HIS A 6 -19.94 -12.89 18.47
CA HIS A 6 -19.35 -11.68 19.02
C HIS A 6 -17.83 -11.80 19.23
N HIS A 7 -17.34 -12.95 19.72
CA HIS A 7 -15.89 -13.16 19.88
C HIS A 7 -15.14 -13.18 18.54
N ILE A 8 -15.71 -13.83 17.53
CA ILE A 8 -15.09 -13.91 16.20
C ILE A 8 -14.94 -12.51 15.62
N PHE A 9 -15.97 -11.66 15.68
CA PHE A 9 -15.89 -10.29 15.15
C PHE A 9 -14.78 -9.45 15.80
N HIS A 10 -14.67 -9.51 17.13
CA HIS A 10 -13.72 -8.68 17.87
C HIS A 10 -12.26 -9.11 17.72
N SER A 11 -12.00 -10.39 17.43
CA SER A 11 -10.63 -10.88 17.16
C SER A 11 -10.28 -10.86 15.68
N PHE A 12 -11.23 -11.19 14.80
CA PHE A 12 -10.99 -11.30 13.36
C PHE A 12 -10.85 -9.93 12.67
N ALA A 13 -11.72 -8.97 12.98
CA ALA A 13 -11.70 -7.66 12.31
C ALA A 13 -10.38 -6.89 12.48
N PRO A 14 -9.77 -6.79 13.69
CA PRO A 14 -8.47 -6.15 13.85
C PRO A 14 -7.35 -6.88 13.08
N ILE A 15 -7.37 -8.22 13.04
CA ILE A 15 -6.35 -9.01 12.31
C ILE A 15 -6.46 -8.74 10.81
N VAL A 16 -7.66 -8.83 10.24
CA VAL A 16 -7.89 -8.57 8.81
C VAL A 16 -7.52 -7.14 8.46
N LEU A 17 -7.88 -6.16 9.30
CA LEU A 17 -7.53 -4.77 9.07
C LEU A 17 -6.03 -4.50 9.20
N LEU A 18 -5.33 -5.19 10.12
CA LEU A 18 -3.87 -5.14 10.21
C LEU A 18 -3.23 -5.70 8.95
N THR A 19 -3.70 -6.83 8.43
CA THR A 19 -3.22 -7.38 7.16
C THR A 19 -3.49 -6.41 6.00
N ALA A 20 -4.70 -5.85 5.92
CA ALA A 20 -5.06 -4.83 4.93
C ALA A 20 -4.09 -3.63 4.98
N TYR A 21 -3.82 -3.12 6.18
CA TYR A 21 -2.90 -2.02 6.42
C TYR A 21 -1.47 -2.35 5.98
N LEU A 22 -0.93 -3.50 6.39
CA LEU A 22 0.43 -3.90 6.04
C LEU A 22 0.59 -4.10 4.53
N VAL A 23 -0.35 -4.77 3.86
CA VAL A 23 -0.30 -4.98 2.41
C VAL A 23 -0.37 -3.64 1.66
N THR A 24 -1.27 -2.74 2.07
CA THR A 24 -1.41 -1.42 1.44
C THR A 24 -0.17 -0.56 1.69
N LEU A 25 0.39 -0.61 2.90
CA LEU A 25 1.61 0.12 3.27
C LEU A 25 2.82 -0.37 2.47
N LEU A 26 3.00 -1.68 2.33
CA LEU A 26 4.09 -2.25 1.53
C LEU A 26 3.97 -1.87 0.05
N ALA A 27 2.76 -1.91 -0.50
CA ALA A 27 2.50 -1.49 -1.88
C ALA A 27 2.70 0.03 -2.07
N PHE A 28 2.44 0.83 -1.03
CA PHE A 28 2.66 2.28 -1.05
C PHE A 28 4.14 2.65 -0.99
N LEU A 29 4.93 1.91 -0.19
CA LEU A 29 6.36 2.13 -0.04
C LEU A 29 7.17 1.64 -1.25
N ALA A 30 6.61 0.76 -2.07
CA ALA A 30 7.24 0.25 -3.27
C ALA A 30 7.49 1.36 -4.34
N PRO A 31 8.59 1.30 -5.11
CA PRO A 31 9.64 0.30 -5.09
C PRO A 31 10.67 0.65 -4.02
N THR A 32 11.13 -0.34 -3.26
CA THR A 32 12.30 -0.21 -2.38
C THR A 32 13.32 -1.27 -2.75
N PRO A 33 14.61 -1.09 -2.44
CA PRO A 33 15.63 -2.13 -2.63
C PRO A 33 15.26 -3.46 -1.95
N ILE A 34 14.44 -3.40 -0.90
CA ILE A 34 13.97 -4.57 -0.13
C ILE A 34 12.82 -5.29 -0.85
N LEU A 35 12.06 -4.60 -1.72
CA LEU A 35 10.88 -5.10 -2.41
C LEU A 35 10.99 -4.87 -3.93
N PRO A 36 11.98 -5.47 -4.62
CA PRO A 36 12.21 -5.23 -6.05
C PRO A 36 11.13 -5.83 -6.97
N SER A 37 10.24 -6.68 -6.43
CA SER A 37 9.15 -7.31 -7.18
C SER A 37 7.82 -6.55 -7.09
N VAL A 38 7.78 -5.46 -6.31
CA VAL A 38 6.58 -4.64 -6.13
C VAL A 38 6.83 -3.29 -6.77
N TYR A 39 6.02 -2.96 -7.76
CA TYR A 39 6.04 -1.70 -8.48
C TYR A 39 4.66 -1.45 -9.08
N LEU A 40 4.35 -0.21 -9.45
CA LEU A 40 3.14 0.15 -10.19
C LEU A 40 3.34 -0.02 -11.70
N MET A 41 4.50 0.36 -12.19
CA MET A 41 4.87 0.26 -13.60
C MET A 41 6.29 -0.27 -13.72
N HIS A 42 6.52 -1.14 -14.69
CA HIS A 42 7.84 -1.57 -15.10
C HIS A 42 8.02 -1.26 -16.58
N VAL A 43 9.18 -0.68 -16.93
CA VAL A 43 9.56 -0.35 -18.30
C VAL A 43 10.98 -0.84 -18.51
N SER A 44 11.17 -1.73 -19.48
CA SER A 44 12.48 -2.11 -19.98
C SER A 44 12.67 -1.49 -21.36
N SER A 45 13.74 -0.72 -21.53
CA SER A 45 14.10 -0.16 -22.83
C SER A 45 15.58 -0.41 -23.14
N PRO A 46 15.93 -0.68 -24.41
CA PRO A 46 17.32 -0.69 -24.84
C PRO A 46 17.81 0.76 -24.85
N VAL A 47 18.77 1.10 -24.00
CA VAL A 47 19.49 2.37 -24.11
C VAL A 47 20.58 2.26 -25.17
N SER A 48 20.73 3.34 -25.93
CA SER A 48 21.72 3.47 -26.99
C SER A 48 23.13 3.36 -26.41
N ALA A 49 23.69 2.17 -26.56
CA ALA A 49 25.11 1.84 -26.57
C ALA A 49 26.02 2.51 -25.52
N MET A 50 26.25 1.79 -24.41
CA MET A 50 27.52 1.96 -23.71
C MET A 50 28.66 1.42 -24.59
N ALA A 51 29.72 2.20 -24.76
CA ALA A 51 30.95 1.71 -25.38
C ALA A 51 31.57 0.65 -24.47
N VAL A 52 31.20 -0.61 -24.68
CA VAL A 52 31.86 -1.75 -24.00
C VAL A 52 33.29 -1.76 -24.52
N THR A 53 34.23 -1.35 -23.67
CA THR A 53 35.65 -1.54 -23.97
C THR A 53 35.88 -3.03 -23.87
N PRO A 54 36.17 -3.76 -24.97
CA PRO A 54 36.34 -5.20 -24.89
C PRO A 54 37.42 -5.49 -23.84
N GLY A 55 37.06 -6.29 -22.84
CA GLY A 55 37.96 -6.67 -21.76
C GLY A 55 39.27 -7.17 -22.36
N ARG A 56 40.40 -6.72 -21.81
CA ARG A 56 41.72 -7.20 -22.23
C ARG A 56 41.79 -8.70 -22.02
N HIS A 57 41.56 -9.49 -23.06
CA HIS A 57 42.00 -10.88 -23.09
C HIS A 57 43.52 -10.86 -23.20
N TYR A 58 44.20 -11.01 -22.06
CA TYR A 58 45.59 -11.42 -22.07
C TYR A 58 45.61 -12.89 -22.46
N ILE A 59 45.85 -13.17 -23.75
CA ILE A 59 46.23 -14.51 -24.17
C ILE A 59 47.63 -14.72 -23.62
N ILE A 60 47.74 -15.42 -22.49
CA ILE A 60 49.01 -15.93 -22.02
C ILE A 60 49.39 -17.05 -22.99
N GLY A 61 50.17 -16.70 -24.01
CA GLY A 61 50.79 -17.66 -24.91
C GLY A 61 51.77 -18.50 -24.11
N GLY A 62 51.33 -19.67 -23.64
CA GLY A 62 52.19 -20.71 -23.10
C GLY A 62 53.10 -21.23 -24.21
N GLY A 63 54.31 -20.67 -24.30
CA GLY A 63 55.33 -21.06 -25.25
C GLY A 63 56.71 -20.94 -24.60
N ALA A 64 57.05 -21.91 -23.75
CA ALA A 64 58.40 -22.06 -23.23
C ALA A 64 59.35 -22.42 -24.39
N ARG A 65 60.32 -21.56 -24.69
CA ARG A 65 61.77 -21.87 -24.65
C ARG A 65 62.60 -20.77 -25.30
N ASN A 66 63.55 -20.31 -24.49
CA ASN A 66 64.91 -19.89 -24.83
C ASN A 66 65.14 -18.55 -25.57
N ALA A 67 66.03 -17.80 -24.94
CA ALA A 67 67.00 -16.87 -25.51
C ALA A 67 66.52 -15.46 -25.89
N SER A 68 66.89 -14.53 -24.99
CA SER A 68 67.48 -13.20 -25.28
C SER A 68 67.07 -12.56 -26.60
N ARG A 69 65.93 -11.87 -26.59
CA ARG A 69 65.63 -10.85 -27.58
C ARG A 69 64.60 -9.88 -27.00
N ARG A 70 64.87 -8.57 -27.12
CA ARG A 70 63.95 -7.49 -26.71
C ARG A 70 62.55 -7.79 -27.23
N GLU A 71 61.66 -8.18 -26.32
CA GLU A 71 60.28 -8.48 -26.61
C GLU A 71 59.56 -7.15 -26.86
N MET A 72 59.42 -6.78 -28.12
CA MET A 72 58.52 -5.70 -28.52
C MET A 72 57.12 -6.12 -28.14
N VAL A 73 56.60 -5.55 -27.05
CA VAL A 73 55.18 -5.61 -26.70
C VAL A 73 54.40 -5.01 -27.88
N LYS A 74 53.90 -5.89 -28.75
CA LYS A 74 53.07 -5.50 -29.89
C LYS A 74 51.74 -5.06 -29.30
N VAL A 75 51.55 -3.75 -29.14
CA VAL A 75 50.27 -3.16 -28.75
C VAL A 75 49.25 -3.55 -29.82
N VAL A 76 48.41 -4.53 -29.51
CA VAL A 76 47.29 -4.92 -30.36
C VAL A 76 46.37 -3.70 -30.45
N LYS A 77 46.23 -3.19 -31.68
CA LYS A 77 45.38 -2.05 -32.03
C LYS A 77 44.00 -2.26 -31.38
N ARG A 78 43.54 -1.29 -30.58
CA ARG A 78 42.18 -1.29 -30.02
C ARG A 78 41.20 -1.60 -31.15
N GLY A 79 40.47 -2.71 -31.03
CA GLY A 79 39.33 -2.95 -31.90
C GLY A 79 38.32 -1.81 -31.76
N PRO A 80 37.49 -1.55 -32.79
CA PRO A 80 36.41 -0.57 -32.66
C PRO A 80 35.55 -0.95 -31.45
N SER A 81 35.22 0.04 -30.62
CA SER A 81 34.27 -0.14 -29.52
C SER A 81 32.96 -0.63 -30.12
N VAL A 82 32.57 -1.87 -29.79
CA VAL A 82 31.29 -2.41 -30.21
C VAL A 82 30.24 -1.80 -29.30
N MET A 83 29.40 -0.97 -29.90
CA MET A 83 28.20 -0.41 -29.30
C MET A 83 27.22 -1.57 -29.05
N VAL A 84 27.14 -2.06 -27.81
CA VAL A 84 26.15 -3.09 -27.44
C VAL A 84 24.98 -2.38 -26.76
N PRO A 85 23.74 -2.54 -27.25
CA PRO A 85 22.58 -1.98 -26.57
C PRO A 85 22.48 -2.61 -25.18
N VAL A 86 22.48 -1.77 -24.15
CA VAL A 86 22.29 -2.19 -22.76
C VAL A 86 20.83 -1.97 -22.43
N ALA A 87 20.16 -2.93 -21.82
CA ALA A 87 18.80 -2.70 -21.33
C ALA A 87 18.85 -1.95 -19.99
N VAL A 88 17.96 -0.98 -19.82
CA VAL A 88 17.67 -0.35 -18.52
C VAL A 88 16.28 -0.78 -18.11
N GLU A 89 16.17 -1.32 -16.91
CA GLU A 89 14.90 -1.65 -16.28
C GLU A 89 14.53 -0.53 -15.32
N LEU A 90 13.38 0.10 -15.54
CA LEU A 90 12.83 1.17 -14.73
C LEU A 90 11.57 0.66 -14.02
N GLN A 91 11.54 0.76 -12.70
CA GLN A 91 10.41 0.41 -11.86
C GLN A 91 9.88 1.67 -11.18
N ILE A 92 8.62 2.01 -11.43
CA ILE A 92 7.96 3.19 -10.84
C ILE A 92 6.92 2.73 -9.83
N GLY A 93 6.88 3.38 -8.67
CA GLY A 93 5.81 3.21 -7.68
C GLY A 93 5.30 4.55 -7.15
N PRO A 94 4.46 4.55 -6.09
CA PRO A 94 3.74 5.74 -5.67
C PRO A 94 4.65 6.86 -5.13
N LEU A 95 5.76 6.50 -4.51
CA LEU A 95 6.67 7.45 -3.85
C LEU A 95 7.94 7.76 -4.63
N GLY A 96 8.22 7.03 -5.71
CA GLY A 96 9.48 7.17 -6.41
C GLY A 96 9.69 6.05 -7.42
N ALA A 97 10.89 6.00 -7.97
CA ALA A 97 11.30 5.01 -8.94
C ALA A 97 12.68 4.46 -8.60
N CYS A 98 12.92 3.22 -9.03
CA CYS A 98 14.22 2.59 -9.03
C CYS A 98 14.55 2.17 -10.45
N TYR A 99 15.82 2.19 -10.80
CA TYR A 99 16.30 1.66 -12.06
C TYR A 99 17.44 0.69 -11.84
N THR A 100 17.57 -0.28 -12.75
CA THR A 100 18.64 -1.26 -12.75
C THR A 100 19.32 -1.19 -14.11
N ASN A 101 20.63 -0.92 -14.10
CA ASN A 101 21.45 -1.07 -15.30
C ASN A 101 21.86 -2.54 -15.43
N VAL A 102 21.35 -3.21 -16.46
CA VAL A 102 21.54 -4.67 -16.66
C VAL A 102 23.04 -5.03 -16.79
N THR A 103 23.91 -4.08 -17.15
CA THR A 103 25.36 -4.31 -17.27
C THR A 103 26.08 -4.30 -15.93
N SER A 104 25.69 -3.42 -15.00
CA SER A 104 26.34 -3.32 -13.69
C SER A 104 25.67 -4.20 -12.64
N GLY A 105 24.40 -4.58 -12.85
CA GLY A 105 23.56 -5.25 -11.86
C GLY A 105 23.25 -4.36 -10.64
N GLY A 106 23.67 -3.09 -10.67
CA GLY A 106 23.40 -2.11 -9.62
C GLY A 106 21.99 -1.55 -9.78
N GLN A 107 21.23 -1.59 -8.69
CA GLN A 107 19.93 -0.93 -8.59
C GLN A 107 20.12 0.40 -7.86
N GLU A 108 19.68 1.49 -8.49
CA GLU A 108 19.67 2.82 -7.91
C GLU A 108 18.23 3.29 -7.77
N CYS A 109 17.92 3.95 -6.65
CA CYS A 109 16.56 4.39 -6.33
C CYS A 109 16.55 5.89 -6.02
N GLN A 110 15.53 6.58 -6.53
CA GLN A 110 15.26 7.96 -6.15
C GLN A 110 14.81 8.03 -4.69
N SER A 111 15.16 9.13 -4.01
CA SER A 111 14.63 9.42 -2.67
C SER A 111 13.09 9.50 -2.70
N PRO A 112 12.39 8.88 -1.74
CA PRO A 112 10.93 8.86 -1.73
C PRO A 112 10.36 10.28 -1.55
N SER A 113 9.32 10.61 -2.32
CA SER A 113 8.61 11.89 -2.30
C SER A 113 7.10 11.67 -2.49
N PHE A 114 6.27 12.54 -1.89
CA PHE A 114 4.83 12.56 -2.15
C PHE A 114 4.45 13.16 -3.50
N THR A 115 5.40 13.86 -4.13
CA THR A 115 5.31 14.43 -5.47
C THR A 115 6.58 14.04 -6.22
N PRO A 116 6.74 12.76 -6.57
CA PRO A 116 7.94 12.32 -7.29
C PRO A 116 7.96 12.98 -8.67
N ILE A 117 9.11 13.55 -9.01
CA ILE A 117 9.39 14.12 -10.33
C ILE A 117 10.34 13.16 -11.01
N PHE A 118 9.90 12.57 -12.12
CA PHE A 118 10.67 11.54 -12.83
C PHE A 118 11.50 12.09 -14.00
N SER A 119 11.31 13.34 -14.39
CA SER A 119 12.02 13.94 -15.54
C SER A 119 13.54 13.92 -15.36
N GLU A 120 14.02 14.26 -14.16
CA GLU A 120 15.46 14.23 -13.84
C GLU A 120 16.04 12.81 -13.98
N LEU A 121 15.26 11.80 -13.56
CA LEU A 121 15.66 10.39 -13.68
C LEU A 121 15.74 9.93 -15.14
N TYR A 122 14.83 10.42 -15.99
CA TYR A 122 14.80 10.06 -17.40
C TYR A 122 15.99 10.62 -18.18
N ASP A 123 16.40 11.85 -17.83
CA ASP A 123 17.58 12.50 -18.41
C ASP A 123 18.87 11.76 -18.04
N ASP A 124 19.01 11.34 -16.78
CA ASP A 124 20.17 10.58 -16.29
C ASP A 124 20.29 9.19 -16.95
N LEU A 125 19.15 8.55 -17.20
CA LEU A 125 19.09 7.22 -17.80
C LEU A 125 19.32 7.19 -19.30
N SER A 126 19.39 8.35 -19.97
CA SER A 126 19.50 8.44 -21.44
C SER A 126 18.43 7.62 -22.18
N ILE A 127 17.22 7.55 -21.61
CA ILE A 127 16.08 6.84 -22.20
C ILE A 127 15.72 7.55 -23.53
N PRO A 128 15.37 6.83 -24.61
CA PRO A 128 14.97 7.46 -25.86
C PRO A 128 13.81 8.44 -25.64
N SER A 129 13.90 9.64 -26.22
CA SER A 129 12.91 10.71 -26.02
C SER A 129 11.48 10.28 -26.37
N ALA A 130 11.34 9.43 -27.39
CA ALA A 130 10.04 8.84 -27.77
C ALA A 130 9.38 8.07 -26.61
N VAL A 131 10.17 7.42 -25.74
CA VAL A 131 9.66 6.70 -24.56
C VAL A 131 9.36 7.69 -23.44
N VAL A 132 10.25 8.66 -23.21
CA VAL A 132 10.08 9.72 -22.21
C VAL A 132 8.78 10.51 -22.42
N ASP A 133 8.44 10.82 -23.67
CA ASP A 133 7.21 11.54 -24.03
C ASP A 133 5.93 10.75 -23.71
N THR A 134 6.02 9.43 -23.55
CA THR A 134 4.89 8.55 -23.17
C THR A 134 4.80 8.27 -21.67
N LEU A 135 5.84 8.59 -20.91
CA LEU A 135 5.95 8.28 -19.49
C LEU A 135 5.36 9.41 -18.63
N VAL A 136 4.74 9.05 -17.51
CA VAL A 136 4.32 10.00 -16.48
C VAL A 136 5.52 10.79 -15.94
N THR A 137 5.43 12.12 -15.98
CA THR A 137 6.44 13.00 -15.39
C THR A 137 6.22 13.26 -13.90
N GLN A 138 4.97 13.17 -13.44
CA GLN A 138 4.57 13.37 -12.05
C GLN A 138 3.22 12.73 -11.73
N PHE A 139 3.02 12.28 -10.49
CA PHE A 139 1.70 11.88 -9.99
C PHE A 139 1.07 13.02 -9.16
N PRO A 140 0.20 13.86 -9.75
CA PRO A 140 -0.41 14.94 -9.01
C PRO A 140 -1.38 14.37 -7.96
N PHE A 141 -1.10 14.66 -6.68
CA PHE A 141 -1.92 14.38 -5.49
C PHE A 141 -2.26 12.92 -5.16
N SER A 142 -2.13 12.00 -6.10
CA SER A 142 -2.52 10.59 -5.91
C SER A 142 -1.74 9.90 -4.77
N PRO A 143 -0.41 10.06 -4.65
CA PRO A 143 0.34 9.50 -3.52
C PRO A 143 -0.08 10.12 -2.18
N THR A 144 -0.41 11.41 -2.16
CA THR A 144 -0.90 12.10 -0.97
C THR A 144 -2.25 11.55 -0.50
N PHE A 145 -3.19 11.33 -1.42
CA PHE A 145 -4.49 10.74 -1.08
C PHE A 145 -4.36 9.28 -0.62
N LEU A 146 -3.47 8.49 -1.23
CA LEU A 146 -3.14 7.15 -0.74
C LEU A 146 -2.57 7.19 0.68
N PHE A 147 -1.63 8.09 0.94
CA PHE A 147 -1.06 8.25 2.28
C PHE A 147 -2.11 8.61 3.33
N ILE A 148 -2.97 9.59 3.03
CA ILE A 148 -4.08 9.98 3.91
C ILE A 148 -5.02 8.78 4.14
N SER A 149 -5.34 8.03 3.09
CA SER A 149 -6.14 6.81 3.19
C SER A 149 -5.51 5.77 4.13
N ILE A 150 -4.20 5.52 4.02
CA ILE A 150 -3.43 4.59 4.87
C ILE A 150 -3.40 5.08 6.32
N CYS A 151 -3.20 6.38 6.57
CA CYS A 151 -3.27 6.95 7.91
C CYS A 151 -4.65 6.77 8.54
N LEU A 152 -5.73 7.01 7.78
CA LEU A 152 -7.10 6.79 8.26
C LEU A 152 -7.38 5.31 8.52
N MET A 153 -6.84 4.40 7.70
CA MET A 153 -6.92 2.95 7.91
C MET A 153 -6.20 2.54 9.21
N PHE A 154 -5.04 3.14 9.50
CA PHE A 154 -4.34 2.92 10.76
C PHE A 154 -5.12 3.45 11.97
N VAL A 155 -5.71 4.64 11.88
CA VAL A 155 -6.59 5.18 12.93
C VAL A 155 -7.79 4.26 13.14
N GLN A 156 -8.41 3.76 12.06
CA GLN A 156 -9.49 2.78 12.14
C GLN A 156 -9.03 1.51 12.87
N LEU A 157 -7.83 1.01 12.58
CA LEU A 157 -7.24 -0.14 13.25
C LEU A 157 -7.07 0.09 14.76
N LEU A 158 -6.53 1.24 15.17
CA LEU A 158 -6.38 1.58 16.59
C LEU A 158 -7.73 1.66 17.31
N VAL A 159 -8.75 2.24 16.66
CA VAL A 159 -10.10 2.32 17.21
C VAL A 159 -10.70 0.92 17.41
N ILE A 160 -10.56 0.03 16.44
CA ILE A 160 -11.09 -1.35 16.53
C ILE A 160 -10.29 -2.19 17.54
N ALA A 161 -8.96 -2.03 17.59
CA ALA A 161 -8.11 -2.72 18.54
C ALA A 161 -8.43 -2.30 19.99
N SER A 162 -8.66 -1.00 20.23
CA SER A 162 -9.05 -0.50 21.56
C SER A 162 -10.43 -1.03 21.99
N LEU A 163 -11.37 -1.18 21.05
CA LEU A 163 -12.65 -1.83 21.29
C LEU A 163 -12.49 -3.31 21.67
N ALA A 164 -11.66 -4.05 20.94
CA ALA A 164 -11.40 -5.45 21.23
C ALA A 164 -10.75 -5.62 22.62
N ALA A 165 -9.77 -4.79 22.96
CA ALA A 165 -9.10 -4.83 24.25
C ALA A 165 -10.06 -4.52 25.42
N GLY A 166 -10.95 -3.54 25.26
CA GLY A 166 -11.94 -3.17 26.28
C GLY A 166 -12.92 -4.28 26.64
N MET A 167 -13.17 -5.23 25.72
CA MET A 167 -14.05 -6.37 25.98
C MET A 167 -13.40 -7.48 26.83
N HIS A 168 -12.09 -7.66 26.71
CA HIS A 168 -11.36 -8.70 27.46
C HIS A 168 -11.04 -8.29 28.91
N LYS A 169 -11.06 -6.99 29.23
CA LYS A 169 -10.84 -6.46 30.59
C LYS A 169 -11.90 -5.42 30.97
N PRO A 170 -13.10 -5.85 31.40
CA PRO A 170 -14.20 -4.93 31.74
C PRO A 170 -14.00 -4.17 33.08
N GLN A 171 -13.01 -4.54 33.90
CA GLN A 171 -12.73 -3.88 35.18
C GLN A 171 -11.76 -2.70 35.00
N GLY A 172 -12.12 -1.50 35.50
CA GLY A 172 -11.31 -0.27 35.49
C GLY A 172 -11.81 0.83 34.54
N ASN A 173 -10.96 1.82 34.24
CA ASN A 173 -11.27 2.96 33.35
C ASN A 173 -11.67 2.53 31.91
N LEU A 174 -11.34 1.30 31.52
CA LEU A 174 -11.70 0.70 30.24
C LEU A 174 -13.19 0.31 30.14
N GLY A 175 -13.89 0.14 31.26
CA GLY A 175 -15.34 -0.14 31.27
C GLY A 175 -16.18 0.98 30.64
N PHE A 176 -15.65 2.21 30.57
CA PHE A 176 -16.27 3.33 29.87
C PHE A 176 -16.33 3.12 28.34
N ILE A 177 -15.34 2.43 27.77
CA ILE A 177 -15.27 2.13 26.34
C ILE A 177 -16.39 1.16 25.98
N ALA A 178 -16.64 0.14 26.80
CA ALA A 178 -17.76 -0.79 26.61
C ALA A 178 -19.12 -0.07 26.61
N ARG A 179 -19.32 0.92 27.49
CA ARG A 179 -20.56 1.73 27.52
C ARG A 179 -20.74 2.60 26.28
N LYS A 180 -19.66 2.98 25.61
CA LYS A 180 -19.68 3.82 24.40
C LYS A 180 -19.47 3.03 23.10
N GLN A 181 -19.48 1.70 23.15
CA GLN A 181 -19.18 0.83 22.02
C GLN A 181 -19.92 1.23 20.74
N HIS A 182 -21.23 1.48 20.79
CA HIS A 182 -22.00 1.90 19.62
C HIS A 182 -21.50 3.22 18.99
N ARG A 183 -21.09 4.20 19.80
CA ARG A 183 -20.53 5.46 19.29
C ARG A 183 -19.18 5.24 18.62
N ILE A 184 -18.33 4.40 19.23
CA ILE A 184 -16.98 4.12 18.73
C ILE A 184 -17.05 3.31 17.43
N VAL A 185 -17.92 2.30 17.34
CA VAL A 185 -18.17 1.53 16.11
C VAL A 185 -18.66 2.46 14.99
N ARG A 186 -19.55 3.42 15.28
CA ARG A 186 -20.00 4.41 14.29
C ARG A 186 -18.84 5.29 13.79
N VAL A 187 -17.97 5.75 14.69
CA VAL A 187 -16.79 6.54 14.31
C VAL A 187 -15.84 5.70 13.45
N ALA A 188 -15.54 4.46 13.85
CA ALA A 188 -14.70 3.54 13.08
C ALA A 188 -15.26 3.29 11.67
N LEU A 189 -16.59 3.15 11.54
CA LEU A 189 -17.27 2.95 10.27
C LEU A 189 -17.18 4.18 9.36
N ILE A 190 -17.31 5.40 9.92
CA ILE A 190 -17.15 6.65 9.16
C ILE A 190 -15.71 6.80 8.67
N ILE A 191 -14.74 6.63 9.57
CA ILE A 191 -13.30 6.73 9.24
C ILE A 191 -12.94 5.69 8.18
N GLY A 192 -13.38 4.44 8.36
CA GLY A 192 -13.12 3.36 7.42
C GLY A 192 -13.79 3.57 6.06
N GLY A 193 -15.02 4.08 6.04
CA GLY A 193 -15.72 4.43 4.79
C GLY A 193 -15.00 5.53 4.01
N ILE A 194 -14.56 6.60 4.68
CA ILE A 194 -13.80 7.69 4.04
C ILE A 194 -12.44 7.18 3.55
N SER A 195 -11.71 6.45 4.39
CA SER A 195 -10.42 5.84 4.05
C SER A 195 -10.52 4.98 2.80
N LEU A 196 -11.54 4.12 2.72
CA LEU A 196 -11.77 3.21 1.60
C LEU A 196 -12.09 3.97 0.31
N LEU A 197 -12.98 4.96 0.36
CA LEU A 197 -13.34 5.77 -0.81
C LEU A 197 -12.13 6.54 -1.36
N LEU A 198 -11.37 7.18 -0.47
CA LEU A 198 -10.18 7.95 -0.85
C LEU A 198 -9.11 7.04 -1.46
N GLY A 199 -8.90 5.88 -0.87
CA GLY A 199 -7.92 4.89 -1.30
C GLY A 199 -8.26 4.26 -2.65
N LEU A 200 -9.52 3.85 -2.85
CA LEU A 200 -9.99 3.31 -4.13
C LEU A 200 -9.95 4.36 -5.24
N ALA A 201 -10.34 5.61 -4.96
CA ALA A 201 -10.28 6.70 -5.93
C ALA A 201 -8.84 6.99 -6.34
N ALA A 202 -7.91 7.10 -5.39
CA ALA A 202 -6.49 7.34 -5.67
C ALA A 202 -5.84 6.17 -6.42
N THR A 203 -6.12 4.93 -6.01
CA THR A 203 -5.61 3.73 -6.71
C THR A 203 -6.17 3.64 -8.14
N GLY A 204 -7.45 3.96 -8.32
CA GLY A 204 -8.09 4.01 -9.64
C GLY A 204 -7.46 5.06 -10.54
N ALA A 205 -7.23 6.27 -10.03
CA ALA A 205 -6.57 7.34 -10.77
C ALA A 205 -5.15 6.94 -11.22
N LEU A 206 -4.35 6.39 -10.30
CA LEU A 206 -3.00 5.88 -10.63
C LEU A 206 -3.05 4.78 -11.68
N ARG A 207 -4.03 3.87 -11.59
CA ARG A 207 -4.17 2.78 -12.56
C ARG A 207 -4.52 3.27 -13.95
N VAL A 208 -5.34 4.31 -14.07
CA VAL A 208 -5.66 4.93 -15.36
C VAL A 208 -4.44 5.62 -15.95
N ILE A 209 -3.72 6.42 -15.15
CA ILE A 209 -2.51 7.12 -15.59
C ILE A 209 -1.45 6.11 -16.05
N VAL A 210 -1.06 5.18 -15.19
CA VAL A 210 -0.05 4.16 -15.51
C VAL A 210 -0.51 3.27 -16.66
N GLY A 211 -1.80 2.91 -16.71
CA GLY A 211 -2.34 2.08 -17.79
C GLY A 211 -2.27 2.76 -19.16
N HIS A 212 -2.46 4.08 -19.21
CA HIS A 212 -2.29 4.88 -20.42
C HIS A 212 -0.82 4.90 -20.87
N ASP A 213 0.10 5.15 -19.95
CA ASP A 213 1.53 5.25 -20.25
C ASP A 213 2.12 3.91 -20.68
N VAL A 214 1.75 2.81 -20.00
CA VAL A 214 2.13 1.45 -20.40
C VAL A 214 1.64 1.14 -21.81
N LYS A 215 0.45 1.60 -22.18
CA LYS A 215 -0.07 1.40 -23.54
C LYS A 215 0.75 2.19 -24.56
N GLY A 216 1.07 3.46 -24.28
CA GLY A 216 1.91 4.29 -25.16
C GLY A 216 3.32 3.73 -25.33
N ALA A 217 3.97 3.33 -24.23
CA ALA A 217 5.31 2.76 -24.27
C ALA A 217 5.37 1.42 -25.03
N LYS A 218 4.30 0.61 -25.00
CA LYS A 218 4.21 -0.65 -25.77
C LYS A 218 4.15 -0.45 -27.29
N GLU A 219 3.77 0.73 -27.76
CA GLU A 219 3.72 1.02 -29.20
C GLU A 219 5.12 1.32 -29.77
N ILE A 220 6.14 1.45 -28.90
CA ILE A 220 7.53 1.73 -29.28
C ILE A 220 8.28 0.41 -29.46
N GLU A 221 8.90 0.23 -30.63
CA GLU A 221 9.62 -0.99 -30.97
C GLU A 221 10.83 -1.22 -30.03
N GLY A 222 10.94 -2.43 -29.48
CA GLY A 222 12.01 -2.81 -28.55
C GLY A 222 11.78 -2.42 -27.09
N VAL A 223 10.68 -1.74 -26.76
CA VAL A 223 10.31 -1.39 -25.38
C VAL A 223 9.31 -2.40 -24.83
N THR A 224 9.56 -2.88 -23.60
CA THR A 224 8.55 -3.64 -22.85
C THR A 224 8.07 -2.78 -21.69
N ALA A 225 6.75 -2.65 -21.56
CA ALA A 225 6.14 -1.93 -20.46
C ALA A 225 5.00 -2.76 -19.87
N GLU A 226 4.85 -2.76 -18.55
CA GLU A 226 3.82 -3.54 -17.87
C GLU A 226 3.35 -2.89 -16.58
N VAL A 227 2.08 -3.17 -16.25
CA VAL A 227 1.48 -2.77 -14.99
C VAL A 227 1.93 -3.77 -13.91
N GLY A 228 2.53 -3.24 -12.85
CA GLY A 228 3.14 -4.05 -11.81
C GLY A 228 2.19 -4.62 -10.77
N SER A 229 2.74 -5.52 -9.96
CA SER A 229 2.05 -6.22 -8.87
C SER A 229 1.58 -5.29 -7.74
N GLY A 230 2.12 -4.07 -7.64
CA GLY A 230 1.74 -3.08 -6.62
C GLY A 230 0.27 -2.71 -6.69
N PHE A 231 -0.33 -2.66 -7.89
CA PHE A 231 -1.77 -2.44 -8.04
C PHE A 231 -2.61 -3.59 -7.48
N ALA A 232 -2.17 -4.83 -7.67
CA ALA A 232 -2.86 -5.99 -7.12
C ALA A 232 -2.80 -5.99 -5.59
N GLN A 233 -1.67 -5.58 -5.01
CA GLN A 233 -1.53 -5.45 -3.56
C GLN A 233 -2.38 -4.31 -2.98
N LEU A 234 -2.37 -3.11 -3.58
CA LEU A 234 -3.27 -2.01 -3.19
C LEU A 234 -4.73 -2.46 -3.24
N TRP A 235 -5.14 -3.09 -4.34
CA TRP A 235 -6.50 -3.62 -4.50
C TRP A 235 -6.85 -4.65 -3.42
N ALA A 236 -5.97 -5.62 -3.16
CA ALA A 236 -6.17 -6.63 -2.13
C ALA A 236 -6.31 -5.99 -0.74
N GLY A 237 -5.47 -5.02 -0.41
CA GLY A 237 -5.55 -4.27 0.84
C GLY A 237 -6.92 -3.58 1.02
N TYR A 238 -7.41 -2.88 0.00
CA TYR A 238 -8.71 -2.22 0.06
C TYR A 238 -9.90 -3.20 0.06
N VAL A 239 -9.81 -4.34 -0.62
CA VAL A 239 -10.83 -5.40 -0.55
C VAL A 239 -10.91 -5.97 0.87
N LEU A 240 -9.77 -6.22 1.52
CA LEU A 240 -9.73 -6.66 2.92
C LEU A 240 -10.32 -5.59 3.85
N GLN A 241 -10.02 -4.31 3.63
CA GLN A 241 -10.64 -3.21 4.38
C GLN A 241 -12.16 -3.16 4.17
N LEU A 242 -12.66 -3.37 2.94
CA LEU A 242 -14.09 -3.43 2.63
C LEU A 242 -14.79 -4.54 3.42
N VAL A 243 -14.18 -5.72 3.52
CA VAL A 243 -14.73 -6.83 4.35
C VAL A 243 -14.89 -6.37 5.80
N VAL A 244 -13.89 -5.69 6.37
CA VAL A 244 -13.98 -5.15 7.74
C VAL A 244 -15.09 -4.11 7.87
N VAL A 245 -15.23 -3.20 6.90
CA VAL A 245 -16.32 -2.21 6.89
C VAL A 245 -17.69 -2.88 6.85
N LEU A 246 -17.88 -3.92 6.02
CA LEU A 246 -19.13 -4.68 5.97
C LEU A 246 -19.43 -5.39 7.28
N LEU A 247 -18.42 -5.95 7.95
CA LEU A 247 -18.56 -6.53 9.29
C LEU A 247 -18.98 -5.45 10.30
N LEU A 248 -18.38 -4.26 10.28
CA LEU A 248 -18.78 -3.16 11.17
C LEU A 248 -20.22 -2.69 10.91
N VAL A 249 -20.65 -2.66 9.65
CA VAL A 249 -22.05 -2.34 9.27
C VAL A 249 -22.99 -3.38 9.86
N ALA A 250 -22.69 -4.66 9.70
CA ALA A 250 -23.49 -5.75 10.28
C ALA A 250 -23.57 -5.63 11.82
N GLN A 251 -22.45 -5.36 12.48
CA GLN A 251 -22.40 -5.14 13.92
C GLN A 251 -23.21 -3.91 14.35
N PHE A 252 -23.15 -2.82 13.59
CA PHE A 252 -23.92 -1.61 13.86
C PHE A 252 -25.43 -1.88 13.83
N PHE A 253 -25.92 -2.66 12.86
CA PHE A 253 -27.33 -3.03 12.81
C PHE A 253 -27.73 -4.05 13.89
N ALA A 254 -26.86 -5.02 14.21
CA ALA A 254 -27.12 -6.00 15.26
C ALA A 254 -27.15 -5.39 16.67
N THR A 255 -26.38 -4.32 16.90
CA THR A 255 -26.29 -3.63 18.20
C THR A 255 -27.22 -2.44 18.33
N ARG A 256 -28.03 -2.12 17.30
CA ARG A 256 -29.07 -1.10 17.44
C ARG A 256 -29.97 -1.51 18.60
N PRO A 257 -30.12 -0.68 19.65
CA PRO A 257 -31.15 -0.92 20.64
C PRO A 257 -32.45 -0.83 19.86
N GLY A 258 -33.06 -1.99 19.59
CA GLY A 258 -34.41 -2.00 19.06
C GLY A 258 -35.22 -1.06 19.93
N ARG A 259 -36.06 -0.22 19.32
CA ARG A 259 -37.25 0.27 20.03
C ARG A 259 -38.00 -1.00 20.44
N ARG A 260 -37.59 -1.65 21.53
CA ARG A 260 -38.52 -2.39 22.37
C ARG A 260 -39.55 -1.33 22.65
N LYS A 261 -40.71 -1.45 22.01
CA LYS A 261 -41.94 -0.89 22.54
C LYS A 261 -41.85 -1.22 24.03
N GLN A 262 -41.57 -0.22 24.86
CA GLN A 262 -41.93 -0.33 26.26
C GLN A 262 -43.37 -0.84 26.19
N PRO A 263 -43.69 -2.01 26.77
CA PRO A 263 -45.09 -2.39 26.89
C PRO A 263 -45.74 -1.16 27.52
N ALA A 264 -46.58 -0.49 26.73
CA ALA A 264 -47.29 0.69 27.15
C ALA A 264 -47.98 0.28 28.45
N ASP A 265 -47.55 0.91 29.53
CA ASP A 265 -48.18 0.93 30.83
C ASP A 265 -48.94 -0.37 31.15
N ALA A 266 -48.26 -1.30 31.82
CA ALA A 266 -48.97 -2.05 32.85
C ALA A 266 -49.45 -1.00 33.86
N VAL A 267 -50.63 -0.43 33.58
CA VAL A 267 -51.42 0.36 34.51
C VAL A 267 -51.61 -0.57 35.70
N VAL A 268 -50.77 -0.40 36.71
CA VAL A 268 -51.03 -0.94 38.04
C VAL A 268 -52.25 -0.18 38.52
N ILE A 269 -53.43 -0.73 38.26
CA ILE A 269 -54.66 -0.34 38.92
C ILE A 269 -54.43 -0.74 40.37
N THR A 270 -53.91 0.19 41.18
CA THR A 270 -53.98 0.08 42.62
C THR A 270 -55.47 0.20 42.97
N PRO A 271 -56.07 -0.79 43.65
CA PRO A 271 -57.44 -0.65 44.10
C PRO A 271 -57.46 0.43 45.18
N LYS A 272 -58.09 1.57 44.85
CA LYS A 272 -58.63 2.49 45.83
C LYS A 272 -59.44 1.68 46.85
N GLY A 273 -59.02 1.67 48.10
CA GLY A 273 -59.87 1.12 49.15
C GLY A 273 -59.18 0.81 50.47
N LYS A 274 -58.60 1.81 51.14
CA LYS A 274 -58.86 2.07 52.57
C LYS A 274 -58.07 3.29 53.05
N ALA A 275 -58.83 4.32 53.42
CA ALA A 275 -58.38 5.36 54.32
C ALA A 275 -58.02 4.73 55.67
N ALA A 276 -56.84 5.05 56.20
CA ALA A 276 -56.52 4.86 57.60
C ALA A 276 -56.19 6.23 58.19
N SER A 277 -57.19 6.81 58.86
CA SER A 277 -57.03 7.88 59.84
C SER A 277 -56.74 7.26 61.21
N VAL A 278 -55.58 7.56 61.78
CA VAL A 278 -55.21 7.38 63.20
C VAL A 278 -54.13 8.45 63.41
N LEU A 279 -54.34 9.65 63.97
CA LEU A 279 -54.95 10.08 65.25
C LEU A 279 -54.42 9.30 66.46
N GLY A 280 -53.51 9.94 67.20
CA GLY A 280 -52.88 9.47 68.43
C GLY A 280 -51.46 10.03 68.52
N GLU A 281 -51.24 11.25 68.99
CA GLU A 281 -51.30 11.65 70.42
C GLU A 281 -50.37 10.79 71.28
N LYS A 282 -49.21 11.34 71.65
CA LYS A 282 -48.84 11.60 73.06
C LYS A 282 -47.42 12.18 73.18
N ALA A 283 -47.38 13.26 73.98
CA ALA A 283 -46.33 13.80 74.86
C ALA A 283 -44.91 14.01 74.30
#